data_AF-A0A9D4CNC5-F1
#
_entry.id   AF-A0A9D4CNC5-F1
#
_cell.length_a   1.000
_cell.length_b   1.000
_cell.length_c   1.000
_cell.angle_alpha   90.00
_cell.angle_beta   90.00
_cell.angle_gamma   90.00
#
_symmetry.space_group_name_H-M   'P 1'
#
loop_
_entity.id
_entity.type
_entity.pdbx_description
1 polymer ?
#
loop_
_entity_poly.entity_id
_entity_poly.type
_entity_poly.pdbx_seq_one_letter_code
_entity_poly.pdbx_strand_id
1 'polypeptide(L)'
;MNSKVFNDWITGENMEMRRQGRHILLMLDNASSHGKEKKPQLSHDKVKFLLRTPPATCSRSIKASSMLSRRRLLTSMISKLETASSVKELTKEISLLDAIKWIISAWYW
;
A
#
# COMPACT_ATOMS: atom_id res chain seq x y z
N MET A 1 -1.71 6.12 -0.07
CA MET A 1 -2.25 7.18 0.80
C MET A 1 -1.31 8.39 0.72
N ASN A 2 -1.81 9.61 0.60
CA ASN A 2 -1.01 10.83 0.75
C ASN A 2 -1.36 11.53 2.08
N SER A 3 -0.54 12.45 2.56
CA SER A 3 -0.74 13.09 3.86
C SER A 3 -2.00 13.96 3.94
N LYS A 4 -2.45 14.51 2.82
CA LYS A 4 -3.69 15.28 2.76
C LYS A 4 -4.90 14.39 3.06
N VAL A 5 -5.01 13.27 2.34
CA VAL A 5 -6.10 12.30 2.52
C VAL A 5 -6.12 11.75 3.95
N PHE A 6 -4.95 11.46 4.53
CA PHE A 6 -4.86 11.02 5.91
C PHE A 6 -5.33 12.09 6.91
N ASN A 7 -4.95 13.35 6.69
CA ASN A 7 -5.34 14.47 7.54
C ASN A 7 -6.84 14.77 7.44
N ASP A 8 -7.43 14.67 6.24
CA ASP A 8 -8.87 14.85 6.03
C ASP A 8 -9.64 13.74 6.77
N TRP A 9 -9.19 12.49 6.65
CA TRP A 9 -9.79 11.35 7.34
C TRP A 9 -9.72 11.49 8.87
N ILE A 10 -8.54 11.72 9.45
CA ILE A 10 -8.39 11.78 10.92
C ILE A 10 -9.15 12.97 11.54
N THR A 11 -9.35 14.03 10.77
CA THR A 11 -10.17 15.17 11.19
C THR A 11 -11.65 14.78 11.24
N GLY A 12 -12.12 14.04 10.24
CA GLY A 12 -13.45 13.43 10.22
C GLY A 12 -13.71 12.53 11.43
N GLU A 13 -12.77 11.62 11.71
CA GLU A 13 -12.86 10.73 12.87
C GLU A 13 -12.92 11.51 14.19
N ASN A 14 -12.03 12.49 14.39
CA ASN A 14 -12.04 13.30 15.61
C ASN A 14 -13.36 14.10 15.78
N MET A 15 -14.01 14.53 14.69
CA MET A 15 -15.34 15.15 14.77
C MET A 15 -16.41 14.15 15.22
N GLU A 16 -16.35 12.91 14.74
CA GLU A 16 -17.27 11.87 15.15
C GLU A 16 -17.03 11.45 16.62
N MET A 17 -15.78 11.35 17.05
CA MET A 17 -15.42 11.07 18.45
C MET A 17 -15.88 12.20 19.38
N ARG A 18 -15.78 13.47 18.96
CA ARG A 18 -16.40 14.61 19.65
C ARG A 18 -17.91 14.44 19.77
N ARG A 19 -18.59 14.11 18.68
CA ARG A 19 -20.05 13.93 18.65
C ARG A 19 -20.50 12.83 19.60
N GLN A 20 -19.70 11.77 19.73
CA GLN A 20 -19.96 10.64 20.63
C GLN A 20 -19.47 10.89 22.06
N GLY A 21 -18.75 11.99 22.34
CA GLY A 21 -18.15 12.26 23.65
C GLY A 21 -17.07 11.24 24.06
N ARG A 22 -16.36 10.66 23.07
CA ARG A 22 -15.38 9.60 23.28
C ARG A 22 -13.97 10.09 23.02
N HIS A 23 -13.02 9.51 23.74
CA HIS A 23 -11.59 9.69 23.48
C HIS A 23 -10.98 8.39 23.00
N ILE A 24 -10.20 8.45 21.92
CA ILE A 24 -9.55 7.27 21.35
C ILE A 24 -8.03 7.44 21.25
N LEU A 25 -7.32 6.34 21.44
CA LEU A 25 -5.87 6.24 21.22
C LEU A 25 -5.62 5.49 19.93
N LEU A 26 -5.11 6.18 18.92
CA LEU A 26 -4.80 5.60 17.62
C LEU A 26 -3.32 5.20 17.56
N MET A 27 -3.06 3.91 17.43
CA MET A 27 -1.71 3.36 17.24
C MET A 27 -1.45 3.17 15.74
N LEU A 28 -0.49 3.91 15.20
CA LEU A 28 -0.19 3.90 13.77
C LEU A 28 1.24 3.46 13.49
N ASP A 29 1.45 2.85 12.32
CA ASP A 29 2.79 2.64 11.79
C ASP A 29 3.45 3.98 11.39
N ASN A 30 4.75 3.93 11.13
CA ASN A 30 5.57 5.11 10.89
C ASN A 30 5.57 5.56 9.42
N ALA A 31 4.47 5.35 8.70
CA ALA A 31 4.35 5.67 7.28
C ALA A 31 4.54 7.17 7.01
N SER A 32 5.20 7.50 5.90
CA SER A 32 5.44 8.90 5.49
C SER A 32 4.14 9.68 5.24
N SER A 33 3.08 8.98 4.85
CA SER A 33 1.73 9.54 4.67
C SER A 33 1.09 10.03 5.97
N HIS A 34 1.60 9.68 7.14
CA HIS A 34 1.02 10.16 8.40
C HIS A 34 1.50 11.57 8.81
N GLY A 35 2.27 12.25 7.95
CA GLY A 35 2.61 13.67 8.06
C GLY A 35 3.16 14.05 9.44
N LYS A 36 4.40 13.65 9.75
CA LYS A 36 5.00 13.88 11.08
C LYS A 36 5.06 15.35 11.50
N GLU A 37 5.12 16.27 10.53
CA GLU A 37 5.43 17.69 10.77
C GLU A 37 4.22 18.62 10.71
N LYS A 38 3.10 18.20 10.09
CA LYS A 38 1.89 19.03 9.93
C LYS A 38 0.63 18.22 10.26
N LYS A 39 0.51 17.84 11.53
CA LYS A 39 -0.69 17.17 12.02
C LYS A 39 -1.77 18.18 12.39
N PRO A 40 -3.04 17.91 12.08
CA PRO A 40 -4.14 18.67 12.64
C PRO A 40 -4.14 18.54 14.17
N GLN A 41 -4.56 19.59 14.87
CA GLN A 41 -4.75 19.53 16.31
C GLN A 41 -6.03 18.73 16.60
N LEU A 42 -5.86 17.56 17.20
CA LEU A 42 -6.94 16.66 17.57
C LEU A 42 -7.20 16.79 19.07
N SER A 43 -8.47 16.88 19.44
CA SER A 43 -8.89 17.09 20.84
C SER A 43 -9.42 15.82 21.50
N HIS A 44 -9.93 14.88 20.68
CA HIS A 44 -10.57 13.65 21.14
C HIS A 44 -9.77 12.42 20.71
N ASP A 45 -8.90 12.58 19.70
CA ASP A 45 -8.02 11.52 19.24
C ASP A 45 -6.58 11.80 19.67
N LYS A 46 -5.94 10.82 20.30
CA LYS A 46 -4.50 10.85 20.58
C LYS A 46 -3.79 9.90 19.63
N VAL A 47 -2.95 10.43 18.75
CA VAL A 47 -2.19 9.61 17.81
C VAL A 47 -0.82 9.25 18.39
N LYS A 48 -0.55 7.96 18.56
CA LYS A 48 0.76 7.41 18.92
C LYS A 48 1.32 6.61 17.77
N PHE A 49 2.53 6.94 17.35
CA PHE A 49 3.25 6.13 16.37
C PHE A 49 4.00 5.02 17.08
N LEU A 50 3.97 3.84 16.49
CA LEU A 50 4.81 2.73 16.87
C LEU A 50 6.27 3.12 16.60
N LEU A 51 7.12 2.99 17.62
CA LEU A 51 8.56 3.22 17.51
C LEU A 51 9.14 2.20 16.51
N ARG A 52 9.86 2.70 15.51
CA ARG A 52 10.44 1.97 14.38
C ARG A 52 11.26 0.77 14.89
N THR A 53 10.93 -0.46 14.51
CA THR A 53 11.39 -1.09 13.27
C THR A 53 10.35 -2.08 12.75
N PRO A 54 9.97 -2.06 11.46
CA PRO A 54 9.55 -3.31 10.84
C PRO A 54 10.74 -4.27 11.00
N PRO A 55 10.55 -5.52 11.46
CA PRO A 55 11.63 -6.50 11.37
C PRO A 55 12.13 -6.47 9.92
N ALA A 56 13.45 -6.48 9.70
CA ALA A 56 14.05 -6.39 8.36
C ALA A 56 13.35 -7.33 7.36
N THR A 57 12.87 -8.47 7.86
CA THR A 57 12.00 -9.47 7.24
C THR A 57 10.77 -8.91 6.52
N CYS A 58 10.02 -7.97 7.09
CA CYS A 58 8.78 -7.44 6.49
C CYS A 58 9.07 -6.50 5.30
N SER A 59 10.15 -5.72 5.38
CA SER A 59 10.58 -4.86 4.27
C SER A 59 11.19 -5.65 3.12
N ARG A 60 11.85 -6.78 3.43
CA ARG A 60 12.46 -7.68 2.45
C ARG A 60 11.41 -8.47 1.69
N SER A 61 10.38 -8.99 2.37
CA SER A 61 9.28 -9.74 1.73
C SER A 61 8.47 -8.88 0.76
N ILE A 62 8.11 -7.64 1.13
CA ILE A 62 7.37 -6.74 0.21
C ILE A 62 8.20 -6.39 -1.03
N LYS A 63 9.51 -6.15 -0.88
CA LYS A 63 10.40 -5.89 -2.01
C LYS A 63 10.57 -7.13 -2.88
N ALA A 64 10.78 -8.30 -2.26
CA ALA A 64 10.95 -9.57 -2.95
C ALA A 64 9.68 -9.94 -3.75
N SER A 65 8.50 -9.80 -3.16
CA SER A 65 7.23 -10.08 -3.82
C SER A 65 6.96 -9.14 -5.00
N SER A 66 7.28 -7.86 -4.84
CA SER A 66 7.22 -6.86 -5.92
C SER A 66 8.18 -7.19 -7.07
N MET A 67 9.41 -7.60 -6.75
CA MET A 67 10.39 -7.99 -7.76
C MET A 67 9.98 -9.29 -8.47
N LEU A 68 9.45 -10.27 -7.75
CA LEU A 68 8.99 -11.53 -8.32
C LEU A 68 7.81 -11.32 -9.28
N SER A 69 6.85 -10.46 -8.88
CA SER A 69 5.71 -10.09 -9.74
C SER A 69 6.18 -9.40 -11.03
N ARG A 70 7.12 -8.45 -10.93
CA ARG A 70 7.72 -7.78 -12.10
C ARG A 70 8.48 -8.74 -13.01
N ARG A 71 9.26 -9.66 -12.43
CA ARG A 71 9.99 -10.67 -13.19
C ARG A 71 9.03 -11.54 -13.99
N ARG A 72 7.94 -12.01 -13.38
CA ARG A 72 6.92 -12.82 -14.06
C ARG A 72 6.20 -12.07 -15.18
N LEU A 73 5.87 -10.80 -14.97
CA LEU A 73 5.32 -9.94 -16.02
C LEU A 73 6.26 -9.86 -17.23
N LEU A 74 7.55 -9.59 -16.99
CA LEU A 74 8.55 -9.49 -18.06
C LEU A 74 8.76 -10.83 -18.76
N THR A 75 8.87 -11.93 -18.02
CA THR A 75 8.98 -13.27 -18.61
C THR A 75 7.75 -13.63 -19.44
N SER A 76 6.55 -13.28 -18.98
CA SER A 76 5.31 -13.49 -19.75
C SER A 76 5.27 -12.65 -21.02
N MET A 77 5.73 -11.39 -20.96
CA MET A 77 5.83 -10.53 -22.15
C MET A 77 6.85 -11.10 -23.16
N ILE A 78 8.01 -11.57 -22.69
CA ILE A 78 9.03 -12.19 -23.54
C ILE A 78 8.51 -13.46 -24.20
N SER A 79 7.82 -14.35 -23.48
CA SER A 79 7.26 -15.59 -24.06
C SER A 79 6.20 -15.35 -25.13
N LYS A 80 5.53 -14.19 -25.09
CA LYS A 80 4.47 -13.82 -26.02
C LYS A 80 4.95 -12.85 -27.11
N LEU A 81 6.19 -12.35 -27.01
CA LEU A 81 6.83 -11.51 -28.03
C LEU A 81 7.09 -12.27 -29.33
N GLU A 82 7.32 -13.59 -29.26
CA GLU A 82 7.56 -14.41 -30.46
C GLU A 82 6.30 -14.60 -31.31
N THR A 83 5.12 -14.41 -30.73
CA THR A 83 3.81 -14.60 -31.38
C THR A 83 3.09 -13.30 -31.71
N ALA A 84 3.45 -12.19 -31.07
CA ALA A 84 2.80 -10.89 -31.26
C ALA A 84 3.56 -10.01 -32.27
N SER A 85 2.84 -9.42 -33.22
CA SER A 85 3.40 -8.46 -34.20
C SER A 85 3.44 -7.02 -33.67
N SER A 86 2.80 -6.73 -32.52
CA SER A 86 2.80 -5.41 -31.87
C SER A 86 2.74 -5.45 -30.34
N VAL A 87 3.46 -4.53 -29.69
CA VAL A 87 3.47 -4.33 -28.22
C VAL A 87 2.06 -4.00 -27.67
N LYS A 88 1.20 -3.38 -28.48
CA LYS A 88 -0.18 -3.06 -28.09
C LYS A 88 -1.10 -4.27 -28.03
N GLU A 89 -0.85 -5.31 -28.81
CA GLU A 89 -1.58 -6.58 -28.72
C GLU A 89 -1.12 -7.38 -27.51
N LEU A 90 0.20 -7.43 -27.32
CA LEU A 90 0.84 -8.10 -26.19
C LEU A 90 0.31 -7.63 -24.82
N THR A 91 0.09 -6.33 -24.67
CA THR A 91 -0.42 -5.73 -23.43
C THR A 91 -1.90 -6.02 -23.18
N LYS A 92 -2.70 -6.31 -24.22
CA LYS A 92 -4.11 -6.71 -24.08
C LYS A 92 -4.27 -8.16 -23.65
N GLU A 93 -3.29 -9.01 -23.94
CA GLU A 93 -3.35 -10.43 -23.57
C GLU A 93 -3.03 -10.71 -22.10
N ILE A 94 -2.54 -9.71 -21.36
CA ILE A 94 -2.28 -9.86 -19.93
C ILE A 94 -3.61 -9.59 -19.22
N SER A 95 -4.26 -10.67 -18.78
CA SER A 95 -5.54 -10.55 -18.09
C SER A 95 -5.36 -10.05 -16.66
N LEU A 96 -6.40 -9.42 -16.11
CA LEU A 96 -6.47 -9.08 -14.69
C LEU A 96 -6.27 -10.33 -13.80
N LEU A 97 -6.75 -11.49 -14.27
CA LEU A 97 -6.60 -12.76 -13.56
C LEU A 97 -5.12 -13.18 -13.43
N ASP A 98 -4.31 -12.97 -14.47
CA ASP A 98 -2.87 -13.28 -14.43
C ASP A 98 -2.15 -12.39 -13.43
N ALA A 99 -2.51 -11.09 -13.41
CA ALA A 99 -1.98 -10.15 -12.42
C ALA A 99 -2.32 -10.58 -10.98
N ILE A 100 -3.57 -10.99 -10.72
CA ILE A 100 -4.00 -11.50 -9.41
C ILE A 100 -3.22 -12.77 -9.04
N LYS A 101 -3.09 -13.74 -9.96
CA LYS A 101 -2.33 -14.98 -9.73
C LYS A 101 -0.86 -14.71 -9.39
N TRP A 102 -0.24 -13.73 -10.04
CA TRP A 102 1.15 -13.35 -9.75
C TRP A 102 1.29 -12.69 -8.37
N ILE A 103 0.37 -11.80 -8.00
CA ILE A 103 0.36 -11.16 -6.67
C ILE A 103 0.22 -12.22 -5.57
N ILE A 104 -0.75 -13.12 -5.70
CA ILE A 104 -0.97 -14.22 -4.74
C ILE A 104 0.30 -15.07 -4.62
N SER A 105 0.84 -15.53 -5.75
CA SER A 105 2.04 -16.37 -5.76
C SER A 105 3.26 -15.67 -5.15
N ALA A 106 3.36 -14.35 -5.29
CA ALA A 106 4.49 -13.58 -4.78
C ALA A 106 4.39 -13.28 -3.29
N TRP A 107 3.20 -13.37 -2.70
CA TRP A 107 2.98 -13.13 -1.28
C TRP A 107 3.36 -14.34 -0.39
N TYR A 108 3.33 -15.55 -0.95
CA TYR A 108 3.64 -16.81 -0.24
C TYR A 108 5.09 -17.28 -0.41
N TRP A 109 5.99 -16.42 -0.88
CA TRP A 109 7.45 -16.65 -1.01
C TRP A 109 8.22 -15.73 -0.07
#